data_AF-V4KZ20-F1
#
_entry.id   AF-V4KZ20-F1
#
_cell.length_a   1.000
_cell.length_b   1.000
_cell.length_c   1.000
_cell.angle_alpha   90.00
_cell.angle_beta   90.00
_cell.angle_gamma   90.00
#
_symmetry.space_group_name_H-M   'P 1'
#
loop_
_entity.id
_entity.type
_entity.pdbx_description
1 polymer ?
#
loop_
_entity_poly.entity_id
_entity_poly.type
_entity_poly.pdbx_seq_one_letter_code
_entity_poly.pdbx_strand_id
1 'polypeptide(L)'
;MVMRKLQLPLSQTQKVRFERAIERLQSLSSTANSDASVIVTDSIPVNHEDAFLKGHGTSEVDGELLATVCGVVERVDKLVYVRTLRARYKPEVGDIVVGRVIEVSQKGWRVELNFTQDGVLMLSSMTLPDGIQRRRTSVDELNMRNIFVEDDVVCAEVRNLQHDGSLQLQARSQKYGKLEKGQLLKVDPYLVKRSKHHFHYIESLGIDLIIGCNGFIWVGEHVEVRDPMVIDDQKDDEMISSSTKNTGKEQSHIPPETRQSICRIGNAIRVLSNLGFTVTVEVIVETVNLSNSKNIDIHDMLGSEFHVVVAENEAERRRAKRKK
;
A
#
# COMPACT_ATOMS: atom_id res chain seq x y z
N MET A 1 13.48 16.83 4.45
CA MET A 1 13.12 15.56 3.79
C MET A 1 14.24 15.13 2.86
N VAL A 2 15.10 14.19 3.29
CA VAL A 2 16.15 13.65 2.41
C VAL A 2 15.49 12.55 1.57
N MET A 3 15.00 12.90 0.38
CA MET A 3 14.61 11.90 -0.61
C MET A 3 15.82 10.99 -0.89
N ARG A 4 15.62 9.69 -1.18
CA ARG A 4 16.68 8.88 -1.81
C ARG A 4 17.28 9.74 -2.91
N LYS A 5 18.61 9.87 -2.97
CA LYS A 5 19.25 10.38 -4.18
C LYS A 5 18.82 9.45 -5.29
N LEU A 6 17.77 9.82 -6.03
CA LEU A 6 17.46 9.23 -7.32
C LEU A 6 18.74 9.40 -8.13
N GLN A 7 19.49 8.32 -8.33
CA GLN A 7 20.61 8.30 -9.25
C GLN A 7 20.06 8.25 -10.69
N LEU A 8 19.15 9.16 -11.03
CA LEU A 8 18.75 9.34 -12.41
C LEU A 8 19.80 10.22 -13.08
N PRO A 9 20.32 9.82 -14.25
CA PRO A 9 21.14 10.70 -15.06
C PRO A 9 20.25 11.84 -15.58
N LEU A 10 20.28 12.97 -14.86
CA LEU A 10 19.57 14.19 -15.23
C LEU A 10 20.46 15.06 -16.10
N SER A 11 19.93 15.52 -17.23
CA SER A 11 20.52 16.64 -17.97
C SER A 11 20.55 17.90 -17.12
N GLN A 12 21.45 18.85 -17.43
CA GLN A 12 21.55 20.12 -16.72
C GLN A 12 20.22 20.89 -16.69
N THR A 13 19.46 20.88 -17.79
CA THR A 13 18.13 21.53 -17.86
C THR A 13 17.09 20.81 -17.00
N GLN A 14 17.10 19.48 -17.02
CA GLN A 14 16.20 18.65 -16.21
C GLN A 14 16.47 18.83 -14.73
N LYS A 15 17.75 18.91 -14.33
CA LYS A 15 18.16 19.13 -12.95
C LYS A 15 17.62 20.45 -12.41
N VAL A 16 17.77 21.55 -13.16
CA VAL A 16 17.24 22.87 -12.77
C VAL A 16 15.72 22.86 -12.63
N ARG A 17 15.01 22.21 -13.56
CA ARG A 17 13.55 22.07 -13.48
C ARG A 17 13.11 21.25 -12.26
N PHE A 18 13.79 20.14 -12.00
CA PHE A 18 13.52 19.27 -10.88
C PHE A 18 13.76 19.96 -9.53
N GLU A 19 14.90 20.65 -9.39
CA GLU A 19 15.24 21.43 -8.20
C GLU A 19 14.19 22.51 -7.94
N ARG A 20 13.79 23.27 -8.98
CA ARG A 20 12.73 24.28 -8.88
C ARG A 20 11.39 23.67 -8.45
N ALA A 21 11.03 22.49 -8.95
CA ALA A 21 9.80 21.80 -8.55
C ALA A 21 9.85 21.37 -7.07
N ILE A 22 10.99 20.84 -6.62
CA ILE A 22 11.21 20.47 -5.21
C ILE A 22 11.15 21.70 -4.30
N GLU A 23 11.80 22.80 -4.66
CA GLU A 23 11.76 24.05 -3.89
C GLU A 23 10.32 24.55 -3.72
N ARG A 24 9.51 24.50 -4.79
CA ARG A 24 8.07 24.82 -4.73
C ARG A 24 7.33 23.89 -3.78
N LEU A 25 7.58 22.58 -3.82
CA LEU A 25 6.97 21.64 -2.88
C LEU A 25 7.40 21.90 -1.43
N GLN A 26 8.67 22.25 -1.20
CA GLN A 26 9.20 22.55 0.12
C GLN A 26 8.58 23.82 0.70
N SER A 27 8.50 24.91 -0.08
CA SER A 27 7.83 26.15 0.34
C SER A 27 6.35 25.98 0.66
N LEU A 28 5.68 25.03 0.01
CA LEU A 28 4.29 24.66 0.35
C LEU A 28 4.22 23.90 1.68
N SER A 29 5.27 23.16 2.06
CA SER A 29 5.34 22.37 3.29
C SER A 29 5.84 23.14 4.51
N SER A 30 6.71 24.14 4.32
CA SER A 30 7.36 24.90 5.40
C SER A 30 6.40 25.75 6.23
N THR A 31 5.15 25.92 5.78
CA THR A 31 4.10 26.56 6.59
C THR A 31 3.45 25.62 7.61
N ALA A 32 3.75 24.33 7.60
CA ALA A 32 3.26 23.35 8.57
C ALA A 32 4.38 22.99 9.57
N ASN A 33 4.37 23.65 10.74
CA ASN A 33 5.09 23.28 11.96
C ASN A 33 6.59 22.94 11.79
N SER A 34 7.43 23.89 11.37
CA SER A 34 8.90 23.76 11.43
C SER A 34 9.40 23.36 12.83
N ASP A 35 8.71 23.84 13.85
CA ASP A 35 9.09 23.68 15.26
C ASP A 35 8.69 22.30 15.83
N ALA A 36 8.11 21.43 14.99
CA ALA A 36 7.74 20.07 15.38
C ALA A 36 8.74 19.02 14.91
N SER A 37 9.74 19.35 14.09
CA SER A 37 10.76 18.37 13.70
C SER A 37 11.78 18.15 14.81
N VAL A 38 12.04 16.89 15.14
CA VAL A 38 12.98 16.49 16.20
C VAL A 38 13.97 15.44 15.68
N ILE A 39 15.18 15.49 16.19
CA ILE A 39 16.19 14.44 16.07
C ILE A 39 16.27 13.63 17.38
N VAL A 40 17.01 12.52 17.34
CA VAL A 40 17.23 11.70 18.54
C VAL A 40 17.86 12.56 19.63
N THR A 41 17.39 12.39 20.87
CA THR A 41 17.78 13.15 22.07
C THR A 41 17.29 14.59 22.18
N ASP A 42 16.52 15.10 21.21
CA ASP A 42 15.89 16.41 21.37
C ASP A 42 14.82 16.39 22.46
N SER A 43 14.80 17.45 23.28
CA SER A 43 13.75 17.68 24.27
C SER A 43 12.46 18.13 23.59
N ILE A 44 11.36 17.44 23.87
CA ILE A 44 10.03 17.80 23.38
C ILE A 44 9.35 18.63 24.46
N PRO A 45 9.02 19.91 24.19
CA PRO A 45 8.33 20.74 25.18
C PRO A 45 6.93 20.16 25.45
N VAL A 46 6.67 19.84 26.71
CA VAL A 46 5.39 19.35 27.22
C VAL A 46 5.04 20.11 28.50
N ASN A 47 3.74 20.37 28.70
CA ASN A 47 3.27 20.98 29.94
C ASN A 47 3.14 19.89 31.00
N HIS A 48 4.03 19.86 31.99
CA HIS A 48 4.03 18.82 33.04
C HIS A 48 2.84 18.95 34.01
N GLU A 49 2.15 20.09 34.01
CA GLU A 49 0.92 20.29 34.79
C GLU A 49 -0.28 19.53 34.18
N ASP A 50 -0.26 19.35 32.85
CA ASP A 50 -1.24 18.55 32.14
C ASP A 50 -0.71 17.11 32.03
N ALA A 51 -1.37 16.15 32.68
CA ALA A 51 -1.00 14.74 32.57
C ALA A 51 -0.98 14.31 31.08
N PHE A 52 0.21 14.09 30.52
CA PHE A 52 0.42 13.64 29.15
C PHE A 52 0.72 12.14 29.10
N LEU A 53 0.42 11.53 27.96
CA LEU A 53 0.71 10.14 27.66
C LEU A 53 1.90 10.07 26.71
N LYS A 54 2.91 9.30 27.07
CA LYS A 54 4.04 8.99 26.19
C LYS A 54 3.62 7.98 25.13
N GLY A 55 3.73 8.38 23.88
CA GLY A 55 3.50 7.51 22.74
C GLY A 55 4.80 6.89 22.21
N HIS A 56 4.76 6.45 20.96
CA HIS A 56 5.92 5.84 20.31
C HIS A 56 6.95 6.90 19.93
N GLY A 57 8.24 6.55 19.99
CA GLY A 57 9.31 7.48 19.61
C GLY A 57 9.64 8.54 20.66
N THR A 58 9.07 8.44 21.87
CA THR A 58 9.38 9.31 23.01
C THR A 58 9.80 8.48 24.22
N SER A 59 10.65 9.05 25.08
CA SER A 59 11.08 8.47 26.35
C SER A 59 11.28 9.58 27.36
N GLU A 60 10.95 9.32 28.62
CA GLU A 60 11.16 10.30 29.70
C GLU A 60 12.50 9.98 30.38
N VAL A 61 13.39 10.96 30.47
CA VAL A 61 14.71 10.86 31.10
C VAL A 61 14.90 12.13 31.93
N ASP A 62 15.27 11.99 33.20
CA ASP A 62 15.50 13.11 34.12
C ASP A 62 14.34 14.12 34.25
N GLY A 63 13.10 13.65 34.05
CA GLY A 63 11.90 14.48 34.10
C GLY A 63 11.59 15.24 32.81
N GLU A 64 12.40 15.06 31.75
CA GLU A 64 12.16 15.64 30.43
C GLU A 64 11.71 14.57 29.43
N LEU A 65 10.78 14.94 28.55
CA LEU A 65 10.36 14.07 27.45
C LEU A 65 11.32 14.22 26.26
N LEU A 66 12.11 13.19 25.97
CA LEU A 66 13.06 13.16 24.88
C LEU A 66 12.53 12.37 23.68
N ALA A 67 12.93 12.78 22.48
CA ALA A 67 12.72 12.02 21.26
C ALA A 67 13.72 10.86 21.15
N THR A 68 13.24 9.64 20.90
CA THR A 68 14.11 8.46 20.65
C THR A 68 14.37 8.21 19.17
N VAL A 69 13.64 8.91 18.29
CA VAL A 69 13.68 8.74 16.84
C VAL A 69 13.62 10.08 16.12
N CYS A 70 14.19 10.17 14.92
CA CYS A 70 14.07 11.36 14.08
C CYS A 70 12.70 11.42 13.38
N GLY A 71 12.00 12.53 13.51
CA GLY A 71 10.63 12.64 13.02
C GLY A 71 9.98 13.98 13.24
N VAL A 72 8.66 13.97 13.17
CA VAL A 72 7.80 15.11 13.49
C VAL A 72 6.98 14.75 14.72
N VAL A 73 7.00 15.61 15.74
CA VAL A 73 6.19 15.47 16.94
C VAL A 73 4.73 15.66 16.58
N GLU A 74 3.90 14.67 16.88
CA GLU A 74 2.45 14.75 16.78
C GLU A 74 1.83 14.68 18.17
N ARG A 75 0.89 15.58 18.41
CA ARG A 75 0.13 15.69 19.65
C ARG A 75 -1.32 15.41 19.32
N VAL A 76 -1.86 14.34 19.90
CA VAL A 76 -3.27 13.95 19.74
C VAL A 76 -3.86 13.88 21.15
N ASP A 77 -4.70 14.85 21.48
CA ASP A 77 -5.19 15.08 22.84
C ASP A 77 -4.02 15.16 23.85
N LYS A 78 -3.92 14.16 24.73
CA LYS A 78 -2.86 14.03 25.74
C LYS A 78 -1.69 13.16 25.27
N LEU A 79 -1.81 12.47 24.13
CA LEU A 79 -0.77 11.56 23.62
C LEU A 79 0.25 12.33 22.79
N VAL A 80 1.52 12.27 23.21
CA VAL A 80 2.65 12.85 22.49
C VAL A 80 3.51 11.74 21.93
N TYR A 81 3.65 11.69 20.61
CA TYR A 81 4.48 10.71 19.92
C TYR A 81 5.26 11.36 18.78
N VAL A 82 6.33 10.68 18.33
CA VAL A 82 7.13 11.14 17.20
C VAL A 82 6.80 10.28 15.99
N ARG A 83 6.22 10.91 14.96
CA ARG A 83 6.05 10.27 13.65
C ARG A 83 7.39 10.27 12.93
N THR A 84 8.00 9.10 12.84
CA THR A 84 9.28 8.87 12.16
C THR A 84 9.22 9.24 10.68
N LEU A 85 10.31 9.80 10.14
CA LEU A 85 10.43 10.09 8.70
C LEU A 85 10.44 8.82 7.84
N ARG A 86 10.93 7.71 8.40
CA ARG A 86 10.95 6.39 7.77
C ARG A 86 10.60 5.34 8.80
N ALA A 87 9.66 4.48 8.46
CA ALA A 87 9.29 3.33 9.27
C ALA A 87 9.00 2.14 8.36
N ARG A 88 9.23 0.94 8.91
CA ARG A 88 8.60 -0.27 8.40
C ARG A 88 7.10 -0.20 8.64
N TYR A 89 6.36 -1.07 7.95
CA TYR A 89 4.93 -1.17 8.15
C TYR A 89 4.64 -1.54 9.61
N LYS A 90 3.81 -0.75 10.29
CA LYS A 90 3.30 -1.07 11.63
C LYS A 90 1.90 -1.65 11.47
N PRO A 91 1.71 -2.96 11.68
CA PRO A 91 0.41 -3.58 11.53
C PRO A 91 -0.61 -3.04 12.53
N GLU A 92 -1.84 -2.84 12.06
CA GLU A 92 -3.01 -2.60 12.88
C GLU A 92 -4.10 -3.62 12.55
N VAL A 93 -4.91 -3.97 13.54
CA VAL A 93 -6.03 -4.91 13.34
C VAL A 93 -7.02 -4.31 12.33
N GLY A 94 -7.40 -5.10 11.34
CA GLY A 94 -8.25 -4.67 10.22
C GLY A 94 -7.50 -4.08 9.03
N ASP A 95 -6.18 -3.91 9.10
CA ASP A 95 -5.40 -3.49 7.93
C ASP A 95 -5.49 -4.53 6.80
N ILE A 96 -5.72 -4.07 5.58
CA ILE A 96 -5.63 -4.89 4.38
C ILE A 96 -4.19 -4.92 3.90
N VAL A 97 -3.63 -6.12 3.74
CA VAL A 97 -2.25 -6.34 3.35
C VAL A 97 -2.14 -7.30 2.18
N VAL A 98 -1.18 -7.04 1.30
CA VAL A 98 -0.79 -7.97 0.24
C VAL A 98 0.55 -8.57 0.62
N GLY A 99 0.74 -9.86 0.43
CA GLY A 99 1.98 -10.55 0.79
C GLY A 99 2.32 -11.66 -0.19
N ARG A 100 3.56 -12.17 -0.09
CA ARG A 100 4.04 -13.31 -0.87
C ARG A 100 4.22 -14.51 0.06
N VAL A 101 3.72 -15.68 -0.31
CA VAL A 101 3.90 -16.89 0.48
C VAL A 101 5.38 -17.29 0.45
N ILE A 102 5.99 -17.39 1.62
CA ILE A 102 7.39 -17.82 1.78
C ILE A 102 7.45 -19.34 1.84
N GLU A 103 6.64 -19.94 2.71
CA GLU A 103 6.61 -21.37 2.92
C GLU A 103 5.23 -21.87 3.38
N VAL A 104 4.96 -23.13 3.07
CA VAL A 104 3.77 -23.86 3.52
C VAL A 104 4.12 -24.64 4.79
N SER A 105 3.58 -24.23 5.93
CA SER A 105 3.73 -24.93 7.22
C SER A 105 2.60 -25.97 7.42
N GLN A 106 2.66 -26.78 8.48
CA GLN A 106 1.68 -27.84 8.74
C GLN A 106 0.22 -27.35 8.94
N LYS A 107 0.03 -26.14 9.47
CA LYS A 107 -1.29 -25.60 9.86
C LYS A 107 -1.65 -24.26 9.21
N GLY A 108 -0.76 -23.74 8.38
CA GLY A 108 -0.91 -22.44 7.73
C GLY A 108 0.25 -22.10 6.81
N TRP A 109 0.21 -20.90 6.27
CA TRP A 109 1.24 -20.35 5.38
C TRP A 109 1.96 -19.22 6.07
N ARG A 110 3.28 -19.14 5.87
CA ARG A 110 4.05 -17.95 6.21
C ARG A 110 4.06 -17.01 5.03
N VAL A 111 3.78 -15.75 5.29
CA VAL A 111 3.58 -14.72 4.27
C VAL A 111 4.56 -13.58 4.55
N GLU A 112 5.40 -13.28 3.56
CA GLU A 112 6.28 -12.11 3.56
C GLU A 112 5.42 -10.86 3.59
N LEU A 113 5.64 -10.05 4.61
CA LEU A 113 5.07 -8.72 4.74
C LEU A 113 6.21 -7.74 4.97
N ASN A 114 5.98 -6.47 4.67
CA ASN A 114 6.96 -5.40 4.92
C ASN A 114 7.09 -5.03 6.42
N PHE A 115 6.93 -6.01 7.30
CA PHE A 115 6.98 -5.93 8.76
C PHE A 115 8.28 -6.57 9.28
N THR A 116 8.53 -6.52 10.59
CA THR A 116 9.71 -7.13 11.23
C THR A 116 9.62 -8.65 11.33
N GLN A 117 8.41 -9.20 11.35
CA GLN A 117 8.14 -10.63 11.36
C GLN A 117 7.24 -10.98 10.19
N ASP A 118 7.27 -12.25 9.77
CA ASP A 118 6.37 -12.76 8.75
C ASP A 118 4.95 -12.92 9.29
N GLY A 119 3.96 -12.73 8.41
CA GLY A 119 2.58 -13.03 8.72
C GLY A 119 2.30 -14.52 8.69
N VAL A 120 1.40 -14.99 9.56
CA VAL A 120 0.93 -16.37 9.58
C VAL A 120 -0.54 -16.40 9.17
N LEU A 121 -0.82 -16.99 8.01
CA LEU A 121 -2.16 -17.25 7.53
C LEU A 121 -2.55 -18.69 7.89
N MET A 122 -3.36 -18.86 8.92
CA MET A 122 -3.83 -20.18 9.34
C MET A 122 -4.89 -20.73 8.38
N LEU A 123 -4.88 -22.04 8.14
CA LEU A 123 -5.91 -22.71 7.33
C LEU A 123 -7.34 -22.52 7.90
N SER A 124 -7.45 -22.38 9.22
CA SER A 124 -8.72 -22.07 9.90
C SER A 124 -9.24 -20.65 9.65
N SER A 125 -8.35 -19.73 9.26
CA SER A 125 -8.66 -18.32 9.03
C SER A 125 -8.92 -18.00 7.56
N MET A 126 -8.94 -19.01 6.69
CA MET A 126 -9.20 -18.86 5.25
C MET A 126 -10.55 -19.50 4.89
N THR A 127 -11.24 -18.97 3.90
CA THR A 127 -12.39 -19.64 3.27
C THR A 127 -11.89 -20.63 2.20
N LEU A 128 -12.34 -21.88 2.28
CA LEU A 128 -11.97 -22.89 1.28
C LEU A 128 -12.64 -22.56 -0.06
N PRO A 129 -12.05 -22.99 -1.19
CA PRO A 129 -12.61 -22.78 -2.53
C PRO A 129 -14.06 -23.27 -2.68
N ASP A 130 -14.46 -24.28 -1.91
CA ASP A 130 -15.82 -24.83 -1.88
C ASP A 130 -16.88 -23.83 -1.37
N GLY A 131 -16.48 -22.68 -0.81
CA GLY A 131 -17.39 -21.65 -0.27
C GLY A 131 -18.16 -22.06 1.00
N ILE A 132 -18.12 -23.34 1.37
CA ILE A 132 -18.84 -23.91 2.51
C ILE A 132 -17.99 -23.81 3.78
N GLN A 133 -18.56 -23.19 4.82
CA GLN A 133 -17.96 -23.18 6.14
C GLN A 133 -18.17 -24.53 6.83
N ARG A 134 -17.20 -25.43 6.69
CA ARG A 134 -17.18 -26.74 7.36
C ARG A 134 -15.98 -26.89 8.31
N ARG A 135 -16.09 -27.81 9.27
CA ARG A 135 -14.97 -28.19 10.14
C ARG A 135 -13.80 -28.67 9.27
N ARG A 136 -12.61 -28.13 9.55
CA ARG A 136 -11.38 -28.51 8.83
C ARG A 136 -11.02 -29.95 9.19
N THR A 137 -10.67 -30.73 8.18
CA THR A 137 -10.30 -32.14 8.28
C THR A 137 -8.82 -32.33 7.97
N SER A 138 -8.24 -33.46 8.37
CA SER A 138 -6.83 -33.80 8.10
C SER A 138 -6.50 -33.86 6.61
N VAL A 139 -7.50 -34.10 5.76
CA VAL A 139 -7.38 -34.07 4.30
C VAL A 139 -7.14 -32.65 3.79
N ASP A 140 -7.74 -31.64 4.44
CA ASP A 140 -7.54 -30.24 4.08
C ASP A 140 -6.10 -29.77 4.40
N GLU A 141 -5.50 -30.28 5.48
CA GLU A 141 -4.10 -30.03 5.85
C GLU A 141 -3.14 -30.62 4.80
N LEU A 142 -3.41 -31.82 4.30
CA LEU A 142 -2.63 -32.45 3.22
C LEU A 142 -2.76 -31.70 1.89
N ASN A 143 -3.92 -31.12 1.62
CA ASN A 143 -4.22 -30.40 0.38
C ASN A 143 -3.85 -28.91 0.42
N MET A 144 -3.20 -28.42 1.48
CA MET A 144 -2.84 -27.00 1.60
C MET A 144 -2.00 -26.49 0.42
N ARG A 145 -1.07 -27.31 -0.09
CA ARG A 145 -0.24 -26.96 -1.25
C ARG A 145 -1.05 -26.77 -2.54
N ASN A 146 -2.27 -27.28 -2.62
CA ASN A 146 -3.13 -27.06 -3.78
C ASN A 146 -3.80 -25.67 -3.75
N ILE A 147 -3.84 -25.02 -2.59
CA ILE A 147 -4.45 -23.70 -2.40
C ILE A 147 -3.41 -22.60 -2.65
N PHE A 148 -2.33 -22.63 -1.86
CA PHE A 148 -1.19 -21.74 -2.04
C PHE A 148 0.11 -22.53 -2.04
N VAL A 149 0.96 -22.21 -3.01
CA VAL A 149 2.34 -22.68 -3.10
C VAL A 149 3.29 -21.56 -2.72
N GLU A 150 4.56 -21.92 -2.50
CA GLU A 150 5.62 -20.93 -2.35
C GLU A 150 5.57 -19.92 -3.52
N ASP A 151 5.82 -18.66 -3.20
CA ASP A 151 5.82 -17.51 -4.12
C ASP A 151 4.46 -17.00 -4.63
N ASP A 152 3.35 -17.64 -4.26
CA ASP A 152 2.02 -17.10 -4.55
C ASP A 152 1.81 -15.75 -3.84
N VAL A 153 1.10 -14.84 -4.51
CA VAL A 153 0.72 -13.55 -3.94
C VAL A 153 -0.68 -13.66 -3.35
N VAL A 154 -0.85 -13.17 -2.12
CA VAL A 154 -2.09 -13.30 -1.35
C VAL A 154 -2.51 -11.95 -0.79
N CYS A 155 -3.81 -11.65 -0.91
CA CYS A 155 -4.47 -10.55 -0.21
C CYS A 155 -5.10 -11.10 1.07
N ALA A 156 -4.81 -10.46 2.21
CA ALA A 156 -5.36 -10.85 3.51
C ALA A 156 -5.60 -9.62 4.41
N GLU A 157 -6.37 -9.83 5.46
CA GLU A 157 -6.62 -8.86 6.51
C GLU A 157 -5.83 -9.24 7.77
N VAL A 158 -5.32 -8.23 8.49
CA VAL A 158 -4.71 -8.43 9.80
C VAL A 158 -5.79 -8.72 10.83
N ARG A 159 -5.81 -9.94 11.35
CA ARG A 159 -6.79 -10.37 12.35
C ARG A 159 -6.39 -9.99 13.76
N ASN A 160 -5.15 -10.33 14.15
CA ASN A 160 -4.66 -10.08 15.50
C ASN A 160 -3.13 -10.00 15.51
N LEU A 161 -2.63 -9.26 16.49
CA LEU A 161 -1.22 -9.17 16.86
C LEU A 161 -1.03 -9.93 18.16
N GLN A 162 -0.23 -10.98 18.14
CA GLN A 162 0.09 -11.74 19.34
C GLN A 162 1.13 -10.99 20.19
N HIS A 163 1.21 -11.35 21.48
CA HIS A 163 2.14 -10.74 22.42
C HIS A 163 3.62 -10.97 22.06
N ASP A 164 3.92 -12.02 21.30
CA ASP A 164 5.26 -12.31 20.76
C ASP A 164 5.60 -11.47 19.52
N GLY A 165 4.70 -10.60 19.08
CA GLY A 165 4.83 -9.79 17.87
C GLY A 165 4.47 -10.54 16.59
N SER A 166 4.02 -11.79 16.66
CA SER A 166 3.60 -12.54 15.48
C SER A 166 2.25 -12.03 14.97
N LEU A 167 2.15 -11.92 13.65
CA LEU A 167 0.99 -11.36 12.99
C LEU A 167 0.10 -12.48 12.45
N GLN A 168 -1.15 -12.56 12.92
CA GLN A 168 -2.12 -13.51 12.39
C GLN A 168 -2.96 -12.87 11.29
N LEU A 169 -2.98 -13.50 10.12
CA LEU A 169 -3.74 -13.08 8.96
C LEU A 169 -5.06 -13.86 8.82
N GLN A 170 -6.00 -13.26 8.10
CA GLN A 170 -7.30 -13.83 7.79
C GLN A 170 -7.72 -13.52 6.35
N ALA A 171 -8.35 -14.49 5.70
CA ALA A 171 -8.89 -14.38 4.35
C ALA A 171 -10.26 -15.06 4.28
N ARG A 172 -11.27 -14.51 4.99
CA ARG A 172 -12.62 -15.10 5.09
C ARG A 172 -13.62 -14.63 4.02
N SER A 173 -13.46 -13.43 3.46
CA SER A 173 -14.29 -12.96 2.35
C SER A 173 -13.73 -13.45 1.02
N GLN A 174 -14.60 -13.57 0.01
CA GLN A 174 -14.23 -13.95 -1.35
C GLN A 174 -13.32 -12.93 -2.04
N LYS A 175 -13.30 -11.68 -1.57
CA LYS A 175 -12.36 -10.64 -2.04
C LYS A 175 -10.92 -10.86 -1.59
N TYR A 176 -10.71 -11.72 -0.60
CA TYR A 176 -9.39 -12.09 -0.09
C TYR A 176 -8.97 -13.45 -0.67
N GLY A 177 -7.66 -13.69 -0.72
CA GLY A 177 -7.12 -14.94 -1.22
C GLY A 177 -6.05 -14.75 -2.27
N LYS A 178 -5.96 -15.71 -3.19
CA LYS A 178 -4.90 -15.77 -4.20
C LYS A 178 -5.09 -14.67 -5.24
N LEU A 179 -4.03 -13.92 -5.50
CA LEU A 179 -3.99 -12.94 -6.56
C LEU A 179 -3.21 -13.51 -7.75
N GLU A 180 -3.90 -13.73 -8.86
CA GLU A 180 -3.33 -14.29 -10.09
C GLU A 180 -3.41 -13.27 -11.23
N LYS A 181 -2.60 -13.45 -12.28
CA LYS A 181 -2.67 -12.61 -13.50
C LYS A 181 -2.43 -11.10 -13.25
N GLY A 182 -1.42 -10.79 -12.46
CA GLY A 182 -1.04 -9.41 -12.17
C GLY A 182 0.44 -9.25 -11.80
N GLN A 183 0.77 -8.07 -11.32
CA GLN A 183 2.10 -7.67 -10.86
C GLN A 183 2.03 -7.17 -9.41
N LEU A 184 2.91 -7.69 -8.57
CA LEU A 184 3.16 -7.18 -7.23
C LEU A 184 4.24 -6.09 -7.26
N LEU A 185 3.97 -4.97 -6.62
CA LEU A 185 4.86 -3.81 -6.48
C LEU A 185 5.14 -3.59 -4.99
N LYS A 186 6.42 -3.41 -4.66
CA LYS A 186 6.85 -3.08 -3.29
C LYS A 186 7.19 -1.60 -3.24
N VAL A 187 6.45 -0.83 -2.43
CA VAL A 187 6.72 0.58 -2.12
C VAL A 187 6.96 0.75 -0.62
N ASP A 188 7.54 1.89 -0.25
CA ASP A 188 7.73 2.19 1.17
C ASP A 188 6.37 2.41 1.87
N PRO A 189 6.08 1.77 3.01
CA PRO A 189 4.75 1.76 3.62
C PRO A 189 4.24 3.16 4.00
N TYR A 190 5.15 4.06 4.35
CA TYR A 190 4.81 5.43 4.73
C TYR A 190 4.23 6.27 3.58
N LEU A 191 4.39 5.82 2.32
CA LEU A 191 3.78 6.47 1.15
C LEU A 191 2.32 6.08 0.97
N VAL A 192 1.87 4.98 1.60
CA VAL A 192 0.49 4.51 1.51
C VAL A 192 -0.32 5.11 2.66
N LYS A 193 -1.40 5.81 2.32
CA LYS A 193 -2.34 6.32 3.31
C LYS A 193 -3.38 5.24 3.62
N ARG A 194 -3.66 5.00 4.91
CA ARG A 194 -4.78 4.16 5.32
C ARG A 194 -6.11 4.76 4.83
N SER A 195 -6.93 3.93 4.20
CA SER A 195 -8.18 4.29 3.54
C SER A 195 -9.26 3.30 3.97
N LYS A 196 -10.54 3.64 3.78
CA LYS A 196 -11.63 2.66 3.98
C LYS A 196 -11.71 1.67 2.83
N HIS A 197 -11.37 2.12 1.63
CA HIS A 197 -11.39 1.33 0.40
C HIS A 197 -9.96 1.10 -0.05
N HIS A 198 -9.59 -0.17 -0.20
CA HIS A 198 -8.27 -0.64 -0.65
C HIS A 198 -8.32 -1.36 -2.00
N PHE A 199 -9.52 -1.83 -2.37
CA PHE A 199 -9.81 -2.46 -3.66
C PHE A 199 -10.39 -1.37 -4.56
N HIS A 200 -9.77 -1.20 -5.72
CA HIS A 200 -10.16 -0.19 -6.68
C HIS A 200 -10.19 -0.79 -8.08
N TYR A 201 -11.36 -0.72 -8.71
CA TYR A 201 -11.51 -1.02 -10.12
C TYR A 201 -11.28 0.27 -10.93
N ILE A 202 -10.32 0.24 -11.85
CA ILE A 202 -10.03 1.38 -12.74
C ILE A 202 -10.65 1.09 -14.09
N GLU A 203 -11.91 1.51 -14.24
CA GLU A 203 -12.75 1.23 -15.41
C GLU A 203 -12.13 1.71 -16.73
N SER A 204 -11.43 2.85 -16.71
CA SER A 204 -10.76 3.40 -17.90
C SER A 204 -9.66 2.51 -18.48
N LEU A 205 -9.16 1.55 -17.69
CA LEU A 205 -8.06 0.66 -18.06
C LEU A 205 -8.44 -0.83 -17.95
N GLY A 206 -9.61 -1.15 -17.39
CA GLY A 206 -10.10 -2.52 -17.20
C GLY A 206 -9.22 -3.36 -16.25
N ILE A 207 -8.69 -2.76 -15.19
CA ILE A 207 -7.76 -3.41 -14.25
C ILE A 207 -8.14 -3.18 -12.80
N ASP A 208 -7.76 -4.14 -11.96
CA ASP A 208 -7.90 -4.06 -10.51
C ASP A 208 -6.60 -3.60 -9.85
N LEU A 209 -6.76 -2.71 -8.88
CA LEU A 209 -5.70 -2.15 -8.06
C LEU A 209 -6.01 -2.42 -6.58
N ILE A 210 -5.10 -3.14 -5.92
CA ILE A 210 -5.17 -3.42 -4.49
C ILE A 210 -4.00 -2.73 -3.80
N ILE A 211 -4.29 -1.74 -2.96
CA ILE A 211 -3.27 -0.99 -2.22
C ILE A 211 -3.20 -1.51 -0.78
N GLY A 212 -2.23 -2.38 -0.50
CA GLY A 212 -2.01 -2.88 0.86
C GLY A 212 -1.39 -1.82 1.79
N CYS A 213 -1.85 -1.73 3.04
CA CYS A 213 -1.32 -0.84 4.07
C CYS A 213 0.18 -1.06 4.33
N ASN A 214 0.68 -2.24 4.01
CA ASN A 214 2.08 -2.63 4.16
C ASN A 214 3.00 -2.12 3.03
N GLY A 215 2.48 -1.31 2.10
CA GLY A 215 3.24 -0.83 0.95
C GLY A 215 3.39 -1.87 -0.15
N PHE A 216 2.74 -3.02 -0.05
CA PHE A 216 2.66 -3.99 -1.15
C PHE A 216 1.39 -3.70 -1.93
N ILE A 217 1.56 -3.38 -3.21
CA ILE A 217 0.47 -2.99 -4.11
C ILE A 217 0.39 -4.03 -5.22
N TRP A 218 -0.81 -4.52 -5.49
CA TRP A 218 -1.05 -5.46 -6.57
C TRP A 218 -1.88 -4.80 -7.68
N VAL A 219 -1.49 -5.06 -8.93
CA VAL A 219 -2.17 -4.56 -10.13
C VAL A 219 -2.40 -5.76 -11.04
N GLY A 220 -3.63 -6.01 -11.48
CA GLY A 220 -3.91 -7.15 -12.35
C GLY A 220 -5.16 -7.01 -13.18
N GLU A 221 -5.45 -8.08 -13.93
CA GLU A 221 -6.69 -8.22 -14.69
C GLU A 221 -7.91 -8.07 -13.77
N HIS A 222 -8.94 -7.38 -14.25
CA HIS A 222 -10.17 -7.24 -13.49
C HIS A 222 -10.85 -8.59 -13.30
N VAL A 223 -11.21 -8.91 -12.07
CA VAL A 223 -12.01 -10.09 -11.74
C VAL A 223 -13.26 -9.62 -11.00
N GLU A 224 -14.42 -9.86 -11.59
CA GLU A 224 -15.70 -9.60 -10.93
C GLU A 224 -15.86 -10.52 -9.72
N VAL A 225 -15.52 -10.03 -8.53
CA VAL A 225 -15.81 -10.72 -7.27
C VAL A 225 -17.13 -10.20 -6.73
N ARG A 226 -18.21 -10.98 -6.90
CA ARG A 226 -19.50 -10.70 -6.27
C ARG A 226 -19.43 -11.07 -4.80
N ASP A 227 -19.23 -10.10 -3.92
CA ASP A 227 -19.24 -10.30 -2.46
C ASP A 227 -20.71 -10.25 -1.97
N PRO A 228 -21.32 -11.36 -1.48
CA PRO A 228 -22.74 -11.38 -1.11
C PRO A 228 -23.08 -10.52 0.12
N MET A 229 -22.09 -9.90 0.77
CA MET A 229 -22.24 -9.11 2.01
C MET A 229 -22.21 -7.59 1.78
N VAL A 230 -22.02 -7.12 0.54
CA VAL A 230 -22.23 -5.70 0.22
C VAL A 230 -23.68 -5.56 -0.24
N ILE A 231 -24.55 -5.18 0.70
CA ILE A 231 -25.90 -4.70 0.38
C ILE A 231 -25.68 -3.33 -0.25
N ASP A 232 -25.56 -3.28 -1.57
CA ASP A 232 -25.69 -2.03 -2.29
C ASP A 232 -27.19 -1.71 -2.38
N ASP A 233 -27.58 -0.57 -1.82
CA ASP A 233 -28.98 -0.11 -1.72
C ASP A 233 -29.47 0.47 -3.05
N GLN A 234 -29.22 -0.23 -4.17
CA GLN A 234 -29.75 0.13 -5.48
C GLN A 234 -30.29 -1.09 -6.22
N LYS A 235 -31.55 -0.92 -6.64
CA LYS A 235 -32.50 -1.90 -7.14
C LYS A 235 -32.25 -2.31 -8.61
N ASP A 236 -32.69 -3.56 -8.88
CA ASP A 236 -33.20 -4.15 -10.14
C ASP A 236 -32.22 -4.18 -11.34
N ASP A 237 -32.02 -5.23 -12.14
CA ASP A 237 -32.77 -6.46 -12.39
C ASP A 237 -31.87 -7.51 -13.09
N GLU A 238 -32.29 -8.77 -12.99
CA GLU A 238 -32.04 -9.97 -13.79
C GLU A 238 -30.98 -9.96 -14.94
N MET A 239 -29.92 -10.77 -14.80
CA MET A 239 -29.47 -11.65 -15.90
C MET A 239 -28.58 -12.82 -15.45
N ILE A 240 -29.21 -14.00 -15.48
CA ILE A 240 -28.74 -15.35 -15.87
C ILE A 240 -27.36 -15.83 -15.37
N SER A 241 -27.46 -16.91 -14.60
CA SER A 241 -26.41 -17.83 -14.16
C SER A 241 -25.55 -18.41 -15.29
N SER A 242 -24.24 -18.41 -15.07
CA SER A 242 -23.36 -19.44 -15.63
C SER A 242 -22.18 -19.71 -14.68
N SER A 243 -22.52 -20.19 -13.49
CA SER A 243 -21.58 -20.85 -12.58
C SER A 243 -21.20 -22.22 -13.15
N THR A 244 -20.33 -22.27 -14.17
CA THR A 244 -19.66 -23.52 -14.55
C THR A 244 -18.38 -23.25 -15.33
N LYS A 245 -17.24 -23.39 -14.63
CA LYS A 245 -15.95 -23.99 -15.06
C LYS A 245 -14.79 -23.26 -14.39
N ASN A 246 -14.17 -23.90 -13.41
CA ASN A 246 -12.74 -23.73 -13.15
C ASN A 246 -12.16 -25.08 -12.69
N THR A 247 -12.34 -26.07 -13.55
CA THR A 247 -11.51 -27.28 -13.62
C THR A 247 -10.87 -27.31 -15.01
N GLY A 248 -9.82 -26.51 -15.15
CA GLY A 248 -9.05 -26.42 -16.38
C GLY A 248 -8.09 -25.25 -16.25
N LYS A 249 -6.80 -25.56 -16.07
CA LYS A 249 -5.73 -24.60 -16.37
C LYS A 249 -5.72 -24.38 -17.89
N GLU A 250 -6.74 -23.72 -18.43
CA GLU A 250 -6.61 -23.09 -19.72
C GLU A 250 -5.69 -21.90 -19.51
N GLN A 251 -4.56 -21.88 -20.22
CA GLN A 251 -3.70 -20.71 -20.31
C GLN A 251 -4.47 -19.61 -21.04
N SER A 252 -5.45 -18.99 -20.38
CA SER A 252 -6.12 -17.79 -20.87
C SER A 252 -5.07 -16.68 -20.88
N HIS A 253 -4.53 -16.39 -22.05
CA HIS A 253 -3.49 -15.40 -22.19
C HIS A 253 -4.10 -14.01 -22.02
N ILE A 254 -3.57 -13.21 -21.10
CA ILE A 254 -4.04 -11.84 -20.83
C ILE A 254 -3.84 -11.00 -22.10
N PRO A 255 -4.85 -10.24 -22.56
CA PRO A 255 -4.72 -9.38 -23.72
C PRO A 255 -3.51 -8.44 -23.62
N PRO A 256 -2.81 -8.17 -24.74
CA PRO A 256 -1.65 -7.28 -24.72
C PRO A 256 -1.99 -5.87 -24.22
N GLU A 257 -3.20 -5.39 -24.51
CA GLU A 257 -3.71 -4.09 -24.04
C GLU A 257 -3.80 -4.03 -22.51
N THR A 258 -4.42 -5.03 -21.88
CA THR A 258 -4.49 -5.14 -20.41
C THR A 258 -3.11 -5.22 -19.79
N ARG A 259 -2.17 -5.96 -20.40
CA ARG A 259 -0.77 -6.01 -19.91
C ARG A 259 -0.07 -4.66 -20.01
N GLN A 260 -0.31 -3.90 -21.07
CA GLN A 260 0.20 -2.54 -21.20
C GLN A 260 -0.38 -1.63 -20.12
N SER A 261 -1.68 -1.72 -19.82
CA SER A 261 -2.32 -1.00 -18.73
C SER A 261 -1.72 -1.32 -17.36
N ILE A 262 -1.52 -2.61 -17.06
CA ILE A 262 -0.87 -3.08 -15.82
C ILE A 262 0.54 -2.48 -15.70
N CYS A 263 1.35 -2.56 -16.76
CA CYS A 263 2.70 -2.01 -16.78
C CYS A 263 2.71 -0.48 -16.62
N ARG A 264 1.78 0.24 -17.25
CA ARG A 264 1.66 1.70 -17.16
C ARG A 264 1.31 2.15 -15.74
N ILE A 265 0.36 1.51 -15.08
CA ILE A 265 0.07 1.76 -13.65
C ILE A 265 1.28 1.41 -12.80
N GLY A 266 1.91 0.26 -13.03
CA GLY A 266 3.07 -0.16 -12.27
C GLY A 266 4.23 0.84 -12.36
N ASN A 267 4.46 1.40 -13.54
CA ASN A 267 5.48 2.43 -13.73
C ASN A 267 5.09 3.76 -13.09
N ALA A 268 3.82 4.18 -13.16
CA ALA A 268 3.34 5.34 -12.42
C ALA A 268 3.59 5.21 -10.91
N ILE A 269 3.26 4.05 -10.31
CA ILE A 269 3.50 3.78 -8.89
C ILE A 269 5.00 3.79 -8.56
N ARG A 270 5.85 3.22 -9.41
CA ARG A 270 7.32 3.26 -9.24
C ARG A 270 7.86 4.68 -9.24
N VAL A 271 7.40 5.52 -10.17
CA VAL A 271 7.82 6.92 -10.28
C VAL A 271 7.40 7.71 -9.04
N LEU A 272 6.15 7.56 -8.60
CA LEU A 272 5.64 8.19 -7.37
C LEU A 272 6.43 7.74 -6.14
N SER A 273 6.72 6.44 -6.05
CA SER A 273 7.52 5.85 -4.98
C SER A 273 8.95 6.42 -4.94
N ASN A 274 9.60 6.50 -6.11
CA ASN A 274 10.94 7.06 -6.21
C ASN A 274 10.99 8.52 -5.77
N LEU A 275 9.99 9.31 -6.18
CA LEU A 275 9.83 10.72 -5.79
C LEU A 275 9.39 10.89 -4.33
N GLY A 276 9.04 9.81 -3.62
CA GLY A 276 8.56 9.86 -2.24
C GLY A 276 7.21 10.57 -2.10
N PHE A 277 6.37 10.52 -3.12
CA PHE A 277 5.01 11.05 -3.07
C PHE A 277 4.01 10.01 -2.56
N THR A 278 2.96 10.49 -1.90
CA THR A 278 1.91 9.61 -1.37
C THR A 278 1.19 8.90 -2.50
N VAL A 279 1.05 7.57 -2.38
CA VAL A 279 0.41 6.71 -3.36
C VAL A 279 -1.08 6.63 -3.01
N THR A 280 -1.89 7.42 -3.71
CA THR A 280 -3.36 7.30 -3.66
C THR A 280 -3.88 7.07 -5.08
N VAL A 281 -5.08 6.48 -5.20
CA VAL A 281 -5.70 6.17 -6.49
C VAL A 281 -5.78 7.42 -7.38
N GLU A 282 -6.19 8.55 -6.82
CA GLU A 282 -6.24 9.83 -7.55
C GLU A 282 -4.88 10.20 -8.16
N VAL A 283 -3.80 10.11 -7.36
CA VAL A 283 -2.44 10.49 -7.82
C VAL A 283 -1.97 9.52 -8.92
N ILE A 284 -2.27 8.23 -8.77
CA ILE A 284 -1.87 7.19 -9.72
C ILE A 284 -2.58 7.41 -11.06
N VAL A 285 -3.90 7.58 -11.05
CA VAL A 285 -4.70 7.81 -12.25
C VAL A 285 -4.29 9.13 -12.94
N GLU A 286 -4.06 10.18 -12.17
CA GLU A 286 -3.56 11.46 -12.70
C GLU A 286 -2.18 11.32 -13.36
N THR A 287 -1.27 10.55 -12.75
CA THR A 287 0.06 10.27 -13.31
C THR A 287 -0.03 9.46 -14.61
N VAL A 288 -0.95 8.52 -14.70
CA VAL A 288 -1.21 7.74 -15.93
C VAL A 288 -1.76 8.66 -17.03
N ASN A 289 -2.73 9.51 -16.70
CA ASN A 289 -3.28 10.49 -17.63
C ASN A 289 -2.22 11.50 -18.10
N LEU A 290 -1.29 11.88 -17.22
CA LEU A 290 -0.16 12.73 -17.56
C LEU A 290 0.79 12.04 -18.56
N SER A 291 1.07 10.75 -18.35
CA SER A 291 1.82 9.92 -19.31
C SER A 291 1.16 9.93 -20.69
N ASN A 292 -0.17 9.75 -20.73
CA ASN A 292 -0.94 9.71 -21.97
C ASN A 292 -0.97 11.08 -22.68
N SER A 293 -1.19 12.16 -21.94
CA SER A 293 -1.25 13.52 -22.51
C SER A 293 0.10 14.02 -23.03
N LYS A 294 1.21 13.55 -22.45
CA LYS A 294 2.57 13.83 -22.92
C LYS A 294 3.06 12.84 -23.98
N ASN A 295 2.23 11.88 -24.38
CA ASN A 295 2.54 10.81 -25.33
C ASN A 295 3.84 10.07 -24.95
N ILE A 296 3.99 9.75 -23.66
CA ILE A 296 5.15 9.02 -23.15
C ILE A 296 4.84 7.53 -23.18
N ASP A 297 5.74 6.79 -23.83
CA ASP A 297 5.64 5.34 -23.89
C ASP A 297 5.94 4.70 -22.54
N ILE A 298 5.39 3.50 -22.33
CA ILE A 298 5.46 2.78 -21.04
C ILE A 298 6.92 2.57 -20.59
N HIS A 299 7.83 2.30 -21.52
CA HIS A 299 9.24 2.07 -21.23
C HIS A 299 9.98 3.36 -20.83
N ASP A 300 9.54 4.51 -21.34
CA ASP A 300 10.13 5.82 -21.05
C ASP A 300 9.60 6.46 -19.77
N MET A 301 8.52 5.93 -19.19
CA MET A 301 7.99 6.41 -17.91
C MET A 301 9.00 6.33 -16.77
N LEU A 302 9.95 5.39 -16.80
CA LEU A 302 11.00 5.30 -15.78
C LEU A 302 12.17 6.27 -16.05
N GLY A 303 12.12 6.99 -17.18
CA GLY A 303 13.13 7.97 -17.58
C GLY A 303 13.15 9.22 -16.72
N SER A 304 14.26 9.95 -16.78
CA SER A 304 14.50 11.18 -16.01
C SER A 304 13.49 12.27 -16.32
N GLU A 305 13.11 12.46 -17.59
CA GLU A 305 12.16 13.49 -18.00
C GLU A 305 10.79 13.29 -17.34
N PHE A 306 10.28 12.05 -17.31
CA PHE A 306 8.97 11.80 -16.71
C PHE A 306 8.96 12.05 -15.20
N HIS A 307 10.05 11.72 -14.49
CA HIS A 307 10.17 12.05 -13.07
C HIS A 307 10.11 13.56 -12.81
N VAL A 308 10.73 14.37 -13.67
CA VAL A 308 10.66 15.83 -13.58
C VAL A 308 9.24 16.33 -13.84
N VAL A 309 8.60 15.84 -14.90
CA VAL A 309 7.23 16.22 -15.27
C VAL A 309 6.23 15.86 -14.17
N VAL A 310 6.36 14.68 -13.55
CA VAL A 310 5.52 14.25 -12.43
C VAL A 310 5.75 15.14 -11.20
N ALA A 311 6.99 15.53 -10.90
CA ALA A 311 7.30 16.45 -9.80
C ALA A 311 6.72 17.86 -10.03
N GLU A 312 6.78 18.38 -11.25
CA GLU A 312 6.17 19.65 -11.63
C GLU A 312 4.64 19.60 -11.47
N ASN A 313 4.00 18.55 -11.98
CA ASN A 313 2.56 18.38 -11.89
C ASN A 313 2.08 18.27 -10.43
N GLU A 314 2.77 17.50 -9.59
CA GLU A 314 2.44 17.39 -8.17
C GLU A 314 2.60 18.73 -7.43
N ALA A 315 3.59 19.55 -7.80
CA ALA A 315 3.75 20.90 -7.24
C ALA A 315 2.56 21.81 -7.61
N GLU A 316 2.09 21.76 -8.85
CA GLU A 316 0.93 22.52 -9.31
C GLU A 316 -0.36 22.05 -8.64
N ARG A 317 -0.55 20.74 -8.52
CA ARG A 317 -1.70 20.13 -7.85
C ARG A 317 -1.80 20.55 -6.38
N ARG A 318 -0.71 20.48 -5.62
CA ARG A 318 -0.70 20.92 -4.20
C ARG A 318 -0.94 22.42 -4.06
N ARG A 319 -0.44 23.22 -4.99
CA ARG A 319 -0.71 24.66 -5.04
C ARG A 319 -2.20 24.94 -5.31
N ALA A 320 -2.83 24.20 -6.21
CA ALA A 320 -4.25 24.35 -6.52
C ALA A 320 -5.15 23.96 -5.35
N LYS A 321 -4.82 22.85 -4.65
CA LYS A 321 -5.56 22.42 -3.44
C LYS A 321 -5.51 23.45 -2.30
N ARG A 322 -4.44 24.24 -2.18
CA ARG A 322 -4.31 25.28 -1.14
C ARG A 322 -5.08 26.58 -1.47
N LYS A 323 -5.50 26.77 -2.72
CA LYS A 323 -6.32 27.93 -3.14
C LYS A 323 -7.82 27.69 -3.02
N LYS A 324 -8.24 26.44 -2.88
CA LYS A 324 -9.62 26.04 -2.59
C LYS A 324 -9.81 25.93 -1.09
#